data_AF-A0A1M3QXD0-F1
#
_entry.id   AF-A0A1M3QXD0-F1
#
_cell.length_a   1.000
_cell.length_b   1.000
_cell.length_c   1.000
_cell.angle_alpha   90.00
_cell.angle_beta   90.00
_cell.angle_gamma   90.00
#
_symmetry.space_group_name_H-M   'P 1'
#
loop_
_entity.id
_entity.type
_entity.pdbx_description
1 polymer ?
#
loop_
_entity_poly.entity_id
_entity_poly.type
_entity_poly.pdbx_seq_one_letter_code
_entity_poly.pdbx_strand_id
1 'polypeptide(L)' 'MLDLSADICNYINKEWIAHWEGSMRSFADEHDVDEKTIRQIIDFKNTSYKISLYTLHKMCNARDLTLEEFFRLIKR' A
#
# COMPACT_ATOMS: atom_id res chain seq x y z
N MET A 1 -13.45 15.87 -1.27
CA MET A 1 -13.53 15.00 -2.47
C MET A 1 -12.64 13.81 -2.21
N LEU A 2 -13.19 12.63 -2.42
CA LEU A 2 -12.72 11.33 -1.92
C LEU A 2 -11.52 10.85 -2.74
N ASP A 3 -10.28 11.14 -2.30
CA ASP A 3 -9.08 10.64 -3.00
C ASP A 3 -8.84 9.18 -2.62
N LEU A 4 -9.37 8.28 -3.45
CA LEU A 4 -9.18 6.83 -3.32
C LEU A 4 -7.68 6.47 -3.20
N SER A 5 -6.80 7.18 -3.90
CA SER A 5 -5.35 6.91 -3.85
C SER A 5 -4.79 7.21 -2.46
N ALA A 6 -5.26 8.31 -1.86
CA ALA A 6 -4.88 8.69 -0.50
C ALA A 6 -5.43 7.69 0.54
N ASP A 7 -6.65 7.20 0.38
CA ASP A 7 -7.23 6.19 1.28
C ASP A 7 -6.46 4.87 1.21
N ILE A 8 -6.13 4.41 0.00
CA ILE A 8 -5.32 3.20 -0.22
C ILE A 8 -3.96 3.37 0.47
N CYS A 9 -3.24 4.47 0.18
CA CYS A 9 -1.91 4.68 0.75
C CYS A 9 -1.95 4.82 2.27
N ASN A 10 -2.95 5.54 2.80
CA ASN A 10 -3.13 5.70 4.24
C ASN A 10 -3.41 4.37 4.95
N TYR A 11 -4.24 3.51 4.36
CA TYR A 11 -4.52 2.18 4.92
C TYR A 11 -3.27 1.31 4.91
N ILE A 12 -2.59 1.18 3.77
CA ILE A 12 -1.35 0.40 3.66
C ILE A 12 -0.29 0.89 4.66
N ASN A 13 -0.13 2.22 4.79
CA ASN A 13 0.84 2.79 5.71
C ASN A 13 0.51 2.44 7.17
N LYS A 14 -0.74 2.63 7.59
CA LYS A 14 -1.15 2.42 8.99
C LYS A 14 -1.28 0.95 9.38
N GLU A 15 -1.82 0.12 8.50
CA GLU A 15 -2.22 -1.24 8.86
C GLU A 15 -1.19 -2.28 8.41
N TRP A 16 -0.34 -1.97 7.42
CA TRP A 16 0.66 -2.92 6.92
C TRP A 16 2.08 -2.48 7.25
N ILE A 17 2.48 -1.28 6.82
CA ILE A 17 3.86 -0.81 6.97
C ILE A 17 4.18 -0.50 8.44
N ALA A 18 3.30 0.20 9.16
CA ALA A 18 3.55 0.59 10.55
C ALA A 18 3.66 -0.59 11.53
N HIS A 19 3.16 -1.77 11.14
CA HIS A 19 3.23 -3.00 11.92
C HIS A 19 4.35 -3.94 11.45
N TRP A 20 5.16 -3.52 10.48
CA TRP A 20 6.28 -4.31 9.98
C TRP A 20 7.51 -4.16 10.89
N GLU A 21 8.05 -5.28 11.36
CA GLU A 21 9.23 -5.29 12.24
C GLU A 21 10.56 -5.19 11.47
N GLY A 22 10.55 -5.45 10.16
CA GLY A 22 11.73 -5.44 9.31
C GLY A 22 12.06 -4.07 8.69
N SER A 23 12.99 -4.08 7.74
CA SER A 23 13.34 -2.87 6.98
C SER A 23 12.29 -2.55 5.90
N MET A 24 12.27 -1.30 5.41
CA MET A 24 11.44 -0.93 4.25
C MET A 24 11.76 -1.77 3.02
N ARG A 25 13.04 -2.14 2.84
CA ARG A 25 13.48 -3.03 1.76
C ARG A 25 12.86 -4.41 1.91
N SER A 26 12.94 -5.02 3.10
CA SER A 26 12.37 -6.35 3.31
C SER A 26 10.85 -6.36 3.20
N PHE A 27 10.16 -5.27 3.58
CA PHE A 27 8.73 -5.13 3.30
C PHE A 27 8.46 -5.09 1.79
N ALA A 28 9.25 -4.32 1.04
CA ALA A 28 9.10 -4.19 -0.40
C ALA A 28 9.34 -5.52 -1.12
N ASP A 29 10.39 -6.25 -0.73
CA ASP A 29 10.73 -7.57 -1.27
C ASP A 29 9.60 -8.58 -1.01
N GLU A 30 9.03 -8.62 0.20
CA GLU A 30 7.91 -9.51 0.56
C GLU A 30 6.64 -9.21 -0.26
N HIS A 31 6.46 -7.96 -0.70
CA HIS A 31 5.28 -7.52 -1.45
C HIS A 31 5.55 -7.37 -2.96
N ASP A 32 6.68 -7.85 -3.47
CA ASP A 32 7.08 -7.81 -4.89
C ASP A 32 6.99 -6.38 -5.51
N VAL A 33 7.47 -5.39 -4.76
CA VAL A 33 7.54 -3.98 -5.16
C VAL A 33 8.91 -3.37 -4.82
N ASP A 34 9.20 -2.20 -5.39
CA ASP A 34 10.44 -1.48 -5.07
C ASP A 34 10.34 -0.75 -3.72
N GLU A 35 11.46 -0.66 -2.99
CA GLU A 35 11.55 0.16 -1.77
C GLU A 35 11.13 1.63 -2.03
N LYS A 36 11.35 2.13 -3.26
CA LYS A 36 10.89 3.46 -3.68
C LYS A 36 9.35 3.57 -3.62
N THR A 37 8.62 2.54 -4.03
CA THR A 37 7.16 2.50 -3.95
C THR A 37 6.70 2.61 -2.50
N ILE A 38 7.35 1.87 -1.60
CA ILE A 38 7.05 1.93 -0.16
C ILE A 38 7.27 3.33 0.40
N ARG A 39 8.37 3.99 0.04
CA ARG A 39 8.62 5.38 0.46
C ARG A 39 7.57 6.35 -0.08
N GLN A 40 7.10 6.17 -1.32
CA GLN A 40 6.03 7.00 -1.89
C GLN A 40 4.68 6.77 -1.20
N ILE A 41 4.37 5.52 -0.82
CA ILE A 41 3.17 5.20 -0.03
C ILE A 41 3.24 5.88 1.35
N ILE A 42 4.40 5.86 2.02
CA ILE A 42 4.58 6.53 3.32
C ILE A 42 4.42 8.04 3.19
N ASP A 43 5.02 8.63 2.13
CA ASP A 43 5.05 10.07 1.89
C ASP A 43 3.91 10.58 0.99
N PHE A 44 2.80 9.83 0.90
CA PHE A 44 1.68 10.13 -0.01
C PHE A 44 1.00 11.48 0.23
N LYS A 45 1.20 12.10 1.40
CA LYS A 45 0.67 13.44 1.72
C LYS A 45 1.51 14.56 1.12
N ASN A 46 2.81 14.34 0.93
CA ASN A 46 3.74 15.31 0.37
C ASN A 46 4.06 15.02 -1.10
N THR A 47 3.60 13.87 -1.62
CA THR A 47 3.74 13.48 -3.01
C THR A 47 2.37 13.40 -3.68
N SER A 48 2.29 13.65 -4.98
CA SER A 48 1.09 13.38 -5.78
C SER A 48 1.00 11.89 -6.16
N TYR A 49 1.53 11.00 -5.32
CA TYR A 49 1.66 9.59 -5.62
C TYR A 49 0.30 8.92 -5.74
N LYS A 50 0.14 8.17 -6.82
CA LYS A 50 -1.04 7.35 -7.08
C LYS A 50 -0.56 5.94 -7.34
N ILE A 51 -0.85 5.05 -6.41
CA ILE A 51 -0.54 3.63 -6.58
C ILE A 51 -1.30 3.09 -7.80
N SER A 52 -0.61 2.30 -8.63
CA SER A 52 -1.26 1.63 -9.75
C SER A 52 -2.09 0.45 -9.26
N LEU A 53 -3.17 0.09 -9.96
CA LEU A 53 -3.96 -1.09 -9.63
C LEU A 53 -3.12 -2.37 -9.64
N TYR A 54 -2.16 -2.46 -10.57
CA TYR A 54 -1.23 -3.59 -10.67
C TYR A 54 -0.34 -3.69 -9.43
N THR A 55 0.24 -2.58 -8.97
CA THR A 55 1.03 -2.52 -7.73
C THR A 55 0.18 -2.90 -6.52
N LEU A 56 -1.02 -2.33 -6.39
CA LEU A 56 -1.93 -2.68 -5.30
C LEU A 56 -2.26 -4.18 -5.32
N HIS A 57 -2.56 -4.74 -6.48
CA HIS A 57 -2.86 -6.16 -6.65
C HIS A 57 -1.70 -7.05 -6.21
N LYS A 58 -0.45 -6.72 -6.57
CA LYS A 58 0.73 -7.45 -6.07
C LYS A 58 0.81 -7.43 -4.54
N MET A 59 0.66 -6.25 -3.95
CA MET A 59 0.75 -6.09 -2.50
C MET A 59 -0.41 -6.81 -1.77
N CYS A 60 -1.61 -6.83 -2.36
CA CYS A 60 -2.73 -7.61 -1.86
C CYS A 60 -2.46 -9.13 -1.92
N ASN A 61 -1.94 -9.61 -3.04
CA ASN A 61 -1.60 -11.04 -3.22
C ASN A 61 -0.56 -11.52 -2.21
N ALA A 62 0.45 -10.70 -1.90
CA ALA A 62 1.45 -11.01 -0.88
C ALA A 62 0.87 -11.19 0.54
N ARG A 63 -0.38 -10.77 0.75
CA ARG A 63 -1.10 -10.87 2.03
C ARG A 63 -2.31 -11.79 1.95
N ASP A 64 -2.40 -12.62 0.90
CA ASP A 64 -3.57 -13.46 0.62
C ASP A 64 -4.90 -12.68 0.60
N LEU A 65 -4.87 -11.44 0.09
CA LEU A 65 -6.03 -10.57 -0.05
C LEU A 65 -6.38 -10.38 -1.52
N THR A 66 -7.68 -10.40 -1.82
CA THR A 66 -8.21 -9.91 -3.10
C THR A 66 -8.35 -8.37 -3.07
N LEU A 67 -8.41 -7.75 -4.25
CA LEU A 67 -8.72 -6.32 -4.35
C LEU A 67 -10.11 -5.98 -3.77
N GLU A 68 -11.10 -6.86 -3.96
CA GLU A 68 -12.44 -6.67 -3.39
C GLU A 68 -12.42 -6.66 -1.85
N GLU A 69 -11.68 -7.58 -1.23
CA GLU A 69 -11.47 -7.59 0.22
C GLU A 69 -10.75 -6.32 0.68
N PHE A 70 -9.71 -5.90 -0.06
CA PHE A 70 -9.01 -4.66 0.24
C PHE A 70 -9.95 -3.44 0.21
N PHE A 71 -10.77 -3.29 -0.83
CA PHE A 71 -11.70 -2.15 -0.92
C PHE A 71 -12.76 -2.19 0.18
N ARG A 72 -13.23 -3.37 0.59
CA ARG A 72 -14.07 -3.52 1.79
C ARG A 72 -13.38 -3.04 3.06
N LEU A 73 -12.08 -3.32 3.25
CA LEU A 73 -11.31 -2.86 4.41
C LEU A 73 -11.21 -1.33 4.50
N ILE A 74 -11.11 -0.65 3.36
CA ILE A 74 -11.10 0.83 3.30
C ILE A 74 -12.49 1.45 3.10
N LYS A 75 -13.56 0.65 3.18
CA LYS A 75 -14.97 1.06 3.06
C LYS A 75 -15.29 1.74 1.72
N ARG A 76 -14.84 1.12 0.63
CA ARG A 76 -15.02 1.56 -0.76
C ARG A 76 -15.70 0.52 -1.62
#